data_AF-A0A7K1SSW1-F1
#
_entry.id   AF-A0A7K1SSW1-F1
#
_cell.length_a   1.000
_cell.length_b   1.000
_cell.length_c   1.000
_cell.angle_alpha   90.00
_cell.angle_beta   90.00
_cell.angle_gamma   90.00
#
_symmetry.space_group_name_H-M   'P 1'
#
loop_
_entity.id
_entity.type
_entity.pdbx_description
1 polymer ?
#
loop_
_entity_poly.entity_id
_entity_poly.type
_entity_poly.pdbx_seq_one_letter_code
_entity_poly.pdbx_strand_id
1 'polypeptide(L)'
;MMNIELNNLKPIKYFLYILLVFCASCTEPKPPQVTFDIPALIGKNIDEVRKVLGKSDDTSPDPSDSSVKGYTNWYHKNGQELLIDFDPRTRKITRFYIHPDVPYDNLEDVMKVGNLDSIETMNYRTEPRYSFLRSYSGIEVIIR
;
A
#
# COMPACT_ATOMS: atom_id res chain seq x y z
N MET A 1 34.65 8.37 -58.29
CA MET A 1 33.70 9.21 -57.51
C MET A 1 32.40 8.43 -57.42
N MET A 2 32.11 7.88 -56.24
CA MET A 2 30.97 6.97 -56.02
C MET A 2 29.93 7.72 -55.19
N ASN A 3 28.84 8.15 -55.82
CA ASN A 3 27.69 8.73 -55.12
C ASN A 3 26.89 7.59 -54.51
N ILE A 4 26.87 7.52 -53.17
CA ILE A 4 26.00 6.62 -52.43
C ILE A 4 24.70 7.39 -52.16
N GLU A 5 23.62 6.99 -52.83
CA GLU A 5 22.28 7.50 -52.53
C GLU A 5 21.76 6.95 -51.20
N LEU A 6 21.60 7.84 -50.22
CA LEU A 6 21.05 7.59 -48.89
C LEU A 6 19.51 7.56 -48.90
N ASN A 7 18.87 6.82 -49.81
CA ASN A 7 17.39 6.81 -49.93
C ASN A 7 16.69 5.60 -49.26
N ASN A 8 17.41 4.73 -48.54
CA ASN A 8 16.85 3.50 -47.92
C ASN A 8 16.82 3.49 -46.38
N LEU A 9 16.69 4.65 -45.72
CA LEU A 9 16.69 4.79 -44.25
C LEU A 9 15.29 4.86 -43.59
N LYS A 10 14.26 4.23 -44.17
CA LYS A 10 12.91 4.21 -43.56
C LYS A 10 12.77 3.34 -42.29
N PRO A 11 13.39 2.15 -42.13
CA PRO A 11 13.10 1.31 -40.95
C PRO A 11 13.78 1.81 -39.66
N ILE A 12 14.85 2.61 -39.78
CA ILE A 12 15.62 3.12 -38.63
C ILE A 12 14.85 4.18 -37.83
N LYS A 13 14.04 5.02 -38.50
CA LYS A 13 13.22 6.03 -37.80
C LYS A 13 12.14 5.37 -36.93
N TYR A 14 11.44 4.37 -37.44
CA TYR A 14 10.39 3.69 -36.68
C TYR A 14 10.94 2.89 -35.49
N PHE A 15 12.14 2.32 -35.63
CA PHE A 15 12.83 1.62 -34.54
C PHE A 15 13.19 2.59 -33.39
N LEU A 16 13.62 3.82 -33.71
CA LEU A 16 13.89 4.86 -32.71
C LEU A 16 12.62 5.34 -31.98
N TYR A 17 11.50 5.45 -32.69
CA TYR A 17 10.20 5.79 -32.10
C TYR A 17 9.70 4.70 -31.14
N ILE A 18 9.88 3.42 -31.47
CA ILE A 18 9.53 2.31 -30.56
C ILE A 18 10.42 2.31 -29.32
N LEU A 19 11.72 2.57 -29.47
CA LEU A 19 12.66 2.66 -28.33
C LEU A 19 12.30 3.81 -27.37
N LEU A 20 11.86 4.96 -27.89
CA LEU A 20 11.43 6.11 -27.07
C LEU A 20 10.12 5.86 -26.29
N VAL A 21 9.22 5.02 -26.80
CA VAL A 21 7.97 4.68 -26.10
C VAL A 21 8.21 3.76 -24.90
N PHE A 22 9.21 2.87 -24.97
CA PHE A 22 9.55 1.98 -23.85
C PHE A 22 10.28 2.69 -22.69
N CYS A 23 11.03 3.77 -22.96
CA CYS A 23 11.74 4.51 -21.91
C CYS A 23 10.83 5.41 -21.04
N ALA A 24 9.62 5.76 -21.52
CA ALA A 24 8.73 6.67 -20.79
C ALA A 24 7.86 5.99 -19.71
N SER A 25 7.87 4.64 -19.61
CA SER A 25 7.01 3.89 -18.69
C SER A 25 7.74 3.34 -17.46
N CYS A 26 9.01 3.68 -17.23
CA CYS A 26 9.65 3.47 -15.94
C CYS A 26 9.21 4.57 -14.97
N THR A 27 8.05 4.39 -14.35
CA THR A 27 7.67 5.18 -13.16
C THR A 27 8.62 4.77 -12.04
N GLU A 28 9.56 5.64 -11.67
CA GLU A 28 10.40 5.41 -10.50
C GLU A 28 9.53 5.20 -9.26
N PRO A 29 9.82 4.20 -8.42
CA PRO A 29 9.13 4.03 -7.15
C PRO A 29 9.24 5.32 -6.34
N LYS A 30 8.10 5.90 -5.95
CA LYS A 30 8.12 7.07 -5.07
C LYS A 30 8.74 6.66 -3.73
N PRO A 31 9.56 7.52 -3.11
CA PRO A 31 10.11 7.23 -1.80
C PRO A 31 8.96 6.99 -0.80
N PRO A 32 9.15 6.06 0.15
CA PRO A 32 8.15 5.78 1.16
C PRO A 32 7.88 7.04 1.97
N GLN A 33 6.61 7.37 2.13
CA GLN A 33 6.14 8.52 2.89
C GLN A 33 5.10 8.08 3.90
N VAL A 34 5.06 8.75 5.05
CA VAL A 34 4.02 8.54 6.05
C VAL A 34 2.66 8.79 5.40
N THR A 35 1.84 7.76 5.33
CA THR A 35 0.53 7.81 4.67
C THR A 35 -0.60 7.58 5.67
N PHE A 36 -0.38 6.65 6.61
CA PHE A 36 -1.26 6.33 7.71
C PHE A 36 -0.51 6.47 9.03
N ASP A 37 -1.10 7.17 10.00
CA ASP A 37 -0.53 7.30 11.34
C ASP A 37 -1.10 6.20 12.25
N ILE A 38 -0.56 4.98 12.15
CA ILE A 38 -1.10 3.81 12.85
C ILE A 38 -1.09 4.00 14.38
N PRO A 39 -0.02 4.50 15.02
CA PRO A 39 -0.02 4.75 16.47
C PRO A 39 -1.17 5.66 16.92
N ALA A 40 -1.53 6.68 16.13
CA ALA A 40 -2.65 7.56 16.44
C ALA A 40 -4.03 6.89 16.31
N LEU A 41 -4.14 5.76 15.60
CA LEU A 41 -5.38 5.00 15.46
C LEU A 41 -5.59 3.97 16.57
N ILE A 42 -4.53 3.55 17.27
CA ILE A 42 -4.62 2.54 18.33
C ILE A 42 -5.59 3.00 19.43
N GLY A 43 -6.49 2.11 19.84
CA GLY A 43 -7.50 2.36 20.87
C GLY A 43 -8.79 3.02 20.37
N LYS A 44 -8.81 3.56 19.14
CA LYS A 44 -10.02 4.08 18.51
C LYS A 44 -11.01 2.98 18.15
N ASN A 45 -12.29 3.32 18.11
CA ASN A 45 -13.32 2.50 17.50
C ASN A 45 -13.51 2.83 16.01
N ILE A 46 -14.32 2.03 15.32
CA ILE A 46 -14.60 2.20 13.88
C ILE A 46 -15.11 3.60 13.50
N ASP A 47 -15.96 4.23 14.31
CA ASP A 47 -16.53 5.55 14.01
C ASP A 47 -15.48 6.65 14.14
N GLU A 48 -14.61 6.54 15.15
CA GLU A 48 -13.48 7.45 15.34
C GLU A 48 -12.44 7.29 14.23
N VAL A 49 -12.19 6.07 13.78
CA VAL A 49 -11.32 5.81 12.63
C VAL A 49 -11.88 6.46 11.36
N ARG A 50 -13.17 6.27 11.06
CA ARG A 50 -13.84 6.88 9.90
C ARG A 50 -13.82 8.42 9.94
N LYS A 51 -13.84 9.02 11.14
CA LYS A 51 -13.66 10.48 11.28
C LYS A 51 -12.25 10.94 10.91
N VAL A 52 -11.22 10.13 11.20
CA VAL A 52 -9.81 10.46 10.93
C VAL A 52 -9.44 10.15 9.48
N LEU A 53 -9.83 8.98 8.97
CA LEU A 53 -9.42 8.47 7.65
C LEU A 53 -10.44 8.80 6.54
N GLY A 54 -11.65 9.19 6.90
CA GLY A 54 -12.75 9.39 5.96
C GLY A 54 -13.58 8.11 5.76
N LYS A 55 -14.34 8.08 4.67
CA LYS A 55 -15.16 6.93 4.30
C LYS A 55 -14.25 5.80 3.80
N SER A 56 -14.46 4.58 4.29
CA SER A 56 -13.81 3.38 3.77
C SER A 56 -14.29 3.05 2.36
N ASP A 57 -13.48 2.31 1.60
CA ASP A 57 -13.81 1.84 0.26
C ASP A 57 -14.89 0.73 0.29
N ASP A 58 -15.07 0.07 1.43
CA ASP A 58 -16.11 -0.93 1.61
C ASP A 58 -17.52 -0.34 1.54
N THR A 59 -18.39 -1.08 0.85
CA THR A 59 -19.84 -0.80 0.76
C THR A 59 -20.66 -1.58 1.78
N SER A 60 -20.02 -2.45 2.56
CA SER A 60 -20.70 -3.28 3.54
C SER A 60 -21.35 -2.44 4.65
N PRO A 61 -22.59 -2.77 5.06
CA PRO A 61 -23.26 -2.08 6.15
C PRO A 61 -22.44 -2.14 7.44
N ASP A 62 -22.68 -1.18 8.34
CA ASP A 62 -22.05 -1.10 9.66
C ASP A 62 -22.21 -2.45 10.39
N PRO A 63 -21.20 -2.97 11.13
CA PRO A 63 -21.35 -4.15 11.97
C PRO A 63 -22.35 -3.89 13.10
N SER A 64 -23.64 -3.99 12.80
CA SER A 64 -24.73 -4.06 13.77
C SER A 64 -25.11 -5.50 14.10
N ASP A 65 -24.63 -6.46 13.29
CA ASP A 65 -24.91 -7.87 13.46
C ASP A 65 -23.82 -8.54 14.31
N SER A 66 -24.21 -9.00 15.50
CA SER A 66 -23.34 -9.68 16.46
C SER A 66 -22.95 -11.10 16.06
N SER A 67 -23.54 -11.64 14.98
CA SER A 67 -23.20 -12.95 14.39
C SER A 67 -21.98 -12.89 13.46
N VAL A 68 -21.60 -11.70 13.00
CA VAL A 68 -20.38 -11.49 12.21
C VAL A 68 -19.17 -11.71 13.13
N LYS A 69 -18.20 -12.51 12.66
CA LYS A 69 -16.99 -12.85 13.46
C LYS A 69 -15.86 -11.84 13.32
N GLY A 70 -15.86 -11.04 12.27
CA GLY A 70 -14.85 -10.02 12.00
C GLY A 70 -15.38 -9.05 10.97
N TYR A 71 -14.98 -7.79 11.10
CA TYR A 71 -15.39 -6.74 10.18
C TYR A 71 -14.16 -5.95 9.77
N THR A 72 -13.95 -5.77 8.47
CA THR A 72 -12.75 -5.12 7.93
C THR A 72 -13.14 -3.83 7.21
N ASN A 73 -12.37 -2.76 7.37
CA ASN A 73 -12.44 -1.58 6.51
C ASN A 73 -11.17 -1.37 5.70
N TRP A 74 -11.37 -1.13 4.41
CA TRP A 74 -10.33 -0.86 3.42
C TRP A 74 -10.24 0.64 3.17
N TYR A 75 -9.00 1.14 3.09
CA TYR A 75 -8.69 2.53 2.77
C TYR A 75 -7.53 2.57 1.79
N HIS A 76 -7.72 3.23 0.65
CA HIS A 76 -6.65 3.46 -0.32
C HIS A 76 -6.21 4.93 -0.32
N LYS A 77 -4.90 5.17 -0.17
CA LYS A 77 -4.32 6.52 -0.20
C LYS A 77 -2.89 6.49 -0.75
N ASN A 78 -2.61 7.33 -1.75
CA ASN A 78 -1.26 7.50 -2.31
C ASN A 78 -0.57 6.19 -2.78
N GLY A 79 -1.33 5.24 -3.33
CA GLY A 79 -0.81 3.93 -3.78
C GLY A 79 -0.46 2.99 -2.62
N GLN A 80 -1.09 3.21 -1.47
CA GLN A 80 -0.95 2.40 -0.26
C GLN A 80 -2.35 2.00 0.21
N GLU A 81 -2.51 0.74 0.53
CA GLU A 81 -3.74 0.19 1.11
C GLU A 81 -3.57 -0.03 2.61
N LEU A 82 -4.61 0.32 3.36
CA LEU A 82 -4.75 0.02 4.77
C LEU A 82 -6.02 -0.80 4.97
N LEU A 83 -5.88 -2.01 5.47
CA LEU A 83 -6.98 -2.83 5.97
C LEU A 83 -6.97 -2.75 7.50
N ILE A 84 -8.15 -2.53 8.08
CA ILE A 84 -8.33 -2.45 9.53
C ILE A 84 -9.38 -3.48 9.93
N ASP A 85 -8.98 -4.46 10.73
CA ASP A 85 -9.93 -5.41 11.30
C ASP A 85 -10.47 -4.87 12.62
N PHE A 86 -11.78 -5.03 12.79
CA PHE A 86 -12.53 -4.66 13.97
C PHE A 86 -13.23 -5.88 14.56
N ASP A 87 -13.29 -5.90 15.89
CA ASP A 87 -14.25 -6.74 16.60
C ASP A 87 -15.64 -6.11 16.44
N PRO A 88 -16.62 -6.82 15.85
CA PRO A 88 -17.93 -6.24 15.55
C PRO A 88 -18.80 -5.98 16.79
N ARG A 89 -18.47 -6.58 17.94
CA ARG A 89 -19.22 -6.40 19.19
C ARG A 89 -18.74 -5.18 19.96
N THR A 90 -17.44 -5.01 20.05
CA THR A 90 -16.80 -3.88 20.77
C THR A 90 -16.51 -2.70 19.86
N ARG A 91 -16.58 -2.90 18.54
CA ARG A 91 -16.21 -1.95 17.48
C ARG A 91 -14.74 -1.51 17.56
N LYS A 92 -13.91 -2.21 18.33
CA LYS A 92 -12.50 -1.89 18.55
C LYS A 92 -11.63 -2.52 17.49
N ILE A 93 -10.55 -1.83 17.15
CA ILE A 93 -9.53 -2.34 16.24
C ILE A 93 -8.85 -3.55 16.86
N THR A 94 -8.69 -4.61 16.09
CA THR A 94 -7.94 -5.80 16.48
C THR A 94 -6.61 -5.88 15.74
N ARG A 95 -6.54 -5.33 14.53
CA ARG A 95 -5.37 -5.45 13.65
C ARG A 95 -5.37 -4.42 12.52
N PHE A 96 -4.18 -4.10 12.03
CA PHE A 96 -3.97 -3.39 10.77
C PHE A 96 -3.16 -4.23 9.79
N TYR A 97 -3.39 -4.05 8.50
CA TYR A 97 -2.50 -4.49 7.44
C TYR A 97 -2.21 -3.32 6.52
N ILE A 98 -0.94 -3.04 6.29
CA ILE A 98 -0.51 -2.07 5.28
C ILE A 98 0.00 -2.87 4.08
N HIS A 99 -0.58 -2.60 2.91
CA HIS A 99 -0.22 -3.23 1.64
C HIS A 99 0.13 -2.15 0.62
N PRO A 100 1.40 -1.97 0.26
CA PRO A 100 1.78 -1.07 -0.83
C PRO A 100 1.43 -1.71 -2.19
N ASP A 101 0.97 -0.90 -3.16
CA ASP A 101 0.70 -1.37 -4.53
C ASP A 101 1.95 -1.98 -5.20
N VAL A 102 3.11 -1.43 -4.84
CA VAL A 102 4.42 -1.89 -5.27
C VAL A 102 5.19 -2.35 -4.03
N PRO A 103 5.65 -3.61 -3.96
CA PRO A 103 6.45 -4.10 -2.85
C PRO A 103 7.71 -3.25 -2.61
N TYR A 104 8.11 -3.11 -1.34
CA TYR A 104 9.36 -2.48 -0.97
C TYR A 104 10.48 -3.51 -0.81
N ASP A 105 11.73 -3.09 -0.99
CA ASP A 105 12.89 -3.96 -0.83
C ASP A 105 13.28 -4.19 0.63
N ASN A 106 12.82 -3.34 1.56
CA ASN A 106 13.13 -3.43 2.97
C ASN A 106 11.90 -3.15 3.85
N LEU A 107 11.94 -3.65 5.09
CA LEU A 107 10.86 -3.51 6.06
C LEU A 107 10.66 -2.06 6.54
N GLU A 108 11.76 -1.32 6.69
CA GLU A 108 11.75 0.05 7.20
C GLU A 108 10.88 0.96 6.33
N ASP A 109 10.92 0.77 5.01
CA ASP A 109 10.13 1.54 4.06
C ASP A 109 8.63 1.23 4.16
N VAL A 110 8.25 -0.02 4.41
CA VAL A 110 6.85 -0.37 4.73
C VAL A 110 6.43 0.22 6.08
N MET A 111 7.30 0.17 7.09
CA MET A 111 7.03 0.73 8.41
C MET A 111 6.81 2.25 8.37
N LYS A 112 7.57 2.97 7.54
CA LYS A 112 7.39 4.41 7.30
C LYS A 112 5.99 4.75 6.80
N VAL A 113 5.39 3.91 5.95
CA VAL A 113 4.01 4.12 5.45
C VAL A 113 3.01 4.23 6.61
N GLY A 114 3.21 3.40 7.65
CA GLY A 114 2.38 3.32 8.85
C GLY A 114 2.80 4.21 10.03
N ASN A 115 3.79 5.09 9.85
CA ASN A 115 4.39 5.86 10.95
C ASN A 115 4.87 4.97 12.12
N LEU A 116 5.46 3.81 11.81
CA LEU A 116 5.93 2.84 12.80
C LEU A 116 7.44 3.04 13.05
N ASP A 117 7.83 3.19 14.31
CA ASP A 117 9.21 3.42 14.73
C ASP A 117 9.92 2.16 15.25
N SER A 118 9.15 1.15 15.65
CA SER A 118 9.63 -0.12 16.19
C SER A 118 8.79 -1.30 15.72
N ILE A 119 9.42 -2.46 15.58
CA ILE A 119 8.74 -3.74 15.31
C ILE A 119 7.92 -4.23 16.51
N GLU A 120 8.18 -3.69 17.70
CA GLU A 120 7.50 -4.07 18.93
C GLU A 120 7.45 -2.91 19.91
N THR A 121 6.28 -2.71 20.51
CA THR A 121 6.03 -1.75 21.59
C THR A 121 5.15 -2.41 22.67
N MET A 122 4.82 -1.67 23.72
CA MET A 122 3.83 -2.15 24.70
C MET A 122 2.43 -2.31 24.10
N ASN A 123 2.10 -1.56 23.03
CA ASN A 123 0.75 -1.50 22.47
C ASN A 123 0.56 -2.39 21.23
N TYR A 124 1.64 -2.72 20.53
CA TYR A 124 1.57 -3.52 19.31
C TYR A 124 2.86 -4.28 19.02
N ARG A 125 2.77 -5.24 18.11
CA ARG A 125 3.93 -5.80 17.38
C ARG A 125 3.66 -5.83 15.90
N THR A 126 4.71 -5.89 15.10
CA THR A 126 4.63 -5.95 13.65
C THR A 126 5.11 -7.28 13.11
N GLU A 127 4.43 -7.82 12.09
CA GLU A 127 4.84 -9.03 11.39
C GLU A 127 4.97 -8.72 9.88
N PRO A 128 6.18 -8.89 9.28
CA PRO A 128 6.39 -8.60 7.86
C PRO A 128 5.61 -9.59 6.98
N ARG A 129 5.11 -9.09 5.84
CA ARG A 129 4.51 -9.91 4.78
C ARG A 129 5.41 -9.86 3.55
N TYR A 130 5.64 -11.02 2.95
CA TYR A 130 6.54 -11.17 1.82
C TYR A 130 5.76 -11.52 0.55
N SER A 131 6.17 -10.92 -0.56
CA SER A 131 5.76 -11.36 -1.89
C SER A 131 6.51 -12.64 -2.29
N PHE A 132 6.08 -13.27 -3.39
CA PHE A 132 6.76 -14.43 -3.95
C PHE A 132 8.24 -14.16 -4.30
N LEU A 133 8.59 -12.90 -4.59
CA LEU A 133 9.95 -12.47 -4.93
C LEU A 133 10.81 -12.11 -3.70
N ARG A 134 10.34 -12.39 -2.47
CA ARG A 134 10.97 -12.02 -1.19
C ARG A 134 11.09 -10.52 -0.92
N SER A 135 10.47 -9.67 -1.74
CA SER A 135 10.22 -8.26 -1.41
C SER A 135 9.14 -8.15 -0.34
N TYR A 136 9.11 -7.07 0.43
CA TYR A 136 8.09 -6.82 1.43
C TYR A 136 6.80 -6.35 0.76
N SER A 137 5.79 -7.22 0.77
CA SER A 137 4.46 -6.93 0.23
C SER A 137 3.55 -6.23 1.25
N GLY A 138 4.08 -5.88 2.42
CA GLY A 138 3.30 -5.24 3.47
C GLY A 138 3.75 -5.61 4.87
N ILE A 139 3.00 -5.12 5.84
CA ILE A 139 3.22 -5.38 7.26
C ILE A 139 1.88 -5.53 7.94
N GLU A 140 1.80 -6.49 8.85
CA GLU A 140 0.69 -6.65 9.77
C GLU A 140 1.05 -6.01 11.11
N VAL A 141 0.14 -5.24 11.68
CA VAL A 141 0.28 -4.64 13.02
C VAL A 141 -0.76 -5.26 13.94
N ILE A 142 -0.29 -5.98 14.94
CA ILE A 142 -1.12 -6.74 15.89
C ILE A 142 -1.15 -6.00 17.21
N ILE A 143 -2.36 -5.63 17.64
CA ILE A 143 -2.60 -4.88 18.88
C ILE A 143 -2.49 -5.81 20.09
N ARG A 144 -1.94 -5.31 21.19
CA ARG A 144 -1.77 -6.02 22.47
C ARG A 144 -2.89 -5.71 23.46
#